data_AF-A0A2N6EW34-F1
#
_entry.id   AF-A0A2N6EW34-F1
#
_cell.length_a   1.000
_cell.length_b   1.000
_cell.length_c   1.000
_cell.angle_alpha   90.00
_cell.angle_beta   90.00
_cell.angle_gamma   90.00
#
_symmetry.space_group_name_H-M   'P 1'
#
loop_
_entity.id
_entity.type
_entity.pdbx_description
1 polymer ?
#
loop_
_entity_poly.entity_id
_entity_poly.type
_entity_poly.pdbx_seq_one_letter_code
_entity_poly.pdbx_strand_id
1 'polypeptide(L)' 'MAKAIPFEEAIKTLEACVLRLEQEDLPIDEALKEFESGVKSVQRCQKALDGARLKIEQLTKDQDNQLTSQPLEL' A
#
# COMPACT_ATOMS: atom_id res chain seq x y z
N MET A 1 -12.96 -10.63 7.87
CA MET A 1 -11.66 -9.95 7.61
C MET A 1 -11.86 -9.11 6.36
N ALA A 2 -11.80 -7.78 6.45
CA ALA A 2 -12.05 -6.90 5.30
C ALA A 2 -10.99 -7.20 4.24
N LYS A 3 -11.42 -7.72 3.09
CA LYS A 3 -10.56 -8.06 1.97
C LYS A 3 -10.01 -6.74 1.43
N ALA A 4 -8.81 -6.38 1.86
CA ALA A 4 -8.09 -5.25 1.29
C ALA A 4 -7.97 -5.50 -0.21
N ILE A 5 -8.32 -4.50 -1.00
CA ILE A 5 -8.09 -4.51 -2.45
C ILE A 5 -6.59 -4.77 -2.67
N PRO A 6 -6.20 -5.75 -3.50
CA PRO A 6 -4.80 -6.04 -3.77
C PRO A 6 -4.08 -4.81 -4.32
N PHE A 7 -2.79 -4.69 -3.99
CA PHE A 7 -1.98 -3.54 -4.41
C PHE A 7 -2.05 -3.30 -5.92
N GLU A 8 -2.02 -4.37 -6.73
CA GLU A 8 -2.14 -4.26 -8.18
C GLU A 8 -3.45 -3.65 -8.66
N GLU A 9 -4.54 -3.80 -7.92
CA GLU A 9 -5.84 -3.22 -8.28
C GLU A 9 -5.91 -1.75 -7.87
N ALA A 10 -5.34 -1.40 -6.70
CA ALA A 10 -5.24 -0.01 -6.26
C ALA A 10 -4.36 0.82 -7.19
N ILE A 11 -3.25 0.26 -7.68
CA ILE A 11 -2.35 0.98 -8.60
C ILE A 11 -2.99 1.14 -9.99
N LYS A 12 -3.67 0.12 -10.51
CA LYS A 12 -4.43 0.24 -11.78
C LYS A 12 -5.52 1.30 -11.70
N THR A 13 -6.20 1.40 -10.55
CA THR A 13 -7.22 2.42 -10.35
C THR A 13 -6.59 3.82 -10.35
N LEU A 14 -5.43 3.98 -9.70
CA LEU A 14 -4.70 5.25 -9.70
C LEU A 14 -4.26 5.66 -11.12
N GLU A 15 -3.69 4.72 -11.89
CA GLU A 15 -3.29 4.95 -13.28
C GLU A 15 -4.48 5.38 -14.15
N ALA A 16 -5.63 4.72 -13.99
CA ALA A 16 -6.85 5.08 -14.71
C ALA A 16 -7.36 6.49 -14.33
N CYS A 17 -7.32 6.85 -13.05
CA CYS A 17 -7.69 8.19 -12.60
C CYS A 17 -6.77 9.27 -13.19
N VAL A 18 -5.44 9.04 -13.21
CA VAL A 18 -4.48 9.97 -13.83
C VAL A 18 -4.78 10.15 -15.31
N LEU A 19 -4.96 9.04 -16.05
CA LEU A 19 -5.26 9.08 -17.48
C LEU A 19 -6.58 9.80 -17.80
N ARG A 20 -7.58 9.70 -16.91
CA ARG A 20 -8.81 10.48 -17.03
C ARG A 20 -8.60 11.97 -16.75
N LEU A 21 -7.85 12.30 -15.71
CA LEU A 21 -7.57 13.69 -15.33
C LEU A 21 -6.75 14.45 -16.38
N GLU A 22 -5.99 13.75 -17.21
CA GLU A 22 -5.22 14.33 -18.32
C GLU A 22 -6.09 14.67 -19.56
N GLN A 23 -7.38 14.30 -19.57
CA GLN A 23 -8.28 14.60 -20.69
C GLN A 23 -8.65 16.09 -20.71
N GLU A 24 -8.47 16.74 -21.86
CA GLU A 24 -8.68 18.19 -22.04
C GLU A 24 -10.14 18.64 -21.79
N ASP A 25 -11.12 17.77 -22.03
CA ASP A 25 -12.55 18.07 -21.93
C ASP A 25 -13.24 17.46 -20.69
N LEU A 26 -12.48 17.13 -19.63
CA LEU A 26 -13.06 16.57 -18.41
C LEU A 26 -13.85 17.63 -17.63
N PRO A 27 -15.17 17.47 -17.41
CA PRO A 27 -15.94 18.41 -16.60
C PRO A 27 -15.40 18.50 -15.17
N ILE A 28 -15.45 19.68 -14.56
CA ILE A 28 -14.86 19.91 -13.23
C ILE A 28 -15.44 18.99 -12.15
N ASP A 29 -16.73 18.68 -12.21
CA ASP A 29 -17.39 17.77 -11.27
C ASP A 29 -16.90 16.33 -11.42
N GLU A 30 -16.51 15.93 -12.63
CA GLU A 30 -15.91 14.62 -12.90
C GLU A 30 -14.45 14.60 -12.50
N ALA A 31 -13.70 15.66 -12.78
CA ALA A 31 -12.32 15.83 -12.32
C ALA A 31 -12.21 15.73 -10.79
N LEU A 32 -13.15 16.33 -10.05
CA LEU A 32 -13.19 16.22 -8.59
C LEU A 32 -13.43 14.77 -8.12
N LYS A 33 -14.31 14.01 -8.80
CA LYS A 33 -14.56 12.60 -8.48
C LYS A 33 -13.34 11.73 -8.78
N GLU A 34 -12.69 11.94 -9.92
CA GLU A 34 -11.47 11.22 -10.28
C GLU A 34 -10.33 11.53 -9.32
N PHE A 35 -10.20 12.79 -8.91
CA PHE A 35 -9.22 13.19 -7.90
C PHE A 35 -9.48 12.51 -6.55
N GLU A 36 -10.73 12.50 -6.05
CA GLU A 36 -11.07 11.84 -4.80
C GLU A 36 -10.80 10.31 -4.87
N SER A 37 -11.13 9.69 -6.00
CA SER A 37 -10.83 8.28 -6.26
C SER A 37 -9.33 8.00 -6.30
N GLY A 38 -8.56 8.87 -6.95
CA GLY A 38 -7.10 8.81 -6.99
C GLY A 38 -6.47 8.90 -5.59
N VAL A 39 -6.88 9.88 -4.78
CA VAL A 39 -6.41 10.03 -3.38
C VAL A 39 -6.72 8.77 -2.56
N LYS A 40 -7.93 8.23 -2.69
CA LYS A 40 -8.34 6.98 -2.04
C LYS A 40 -7.48 5.79 -2.48
N SER A 41 -7.06 5.74 -3.74
CA SER A 41 -6.20 4.69 -4.29
C SER A 41 -4.77 4.82 -3.77
N VAL A 42 -4.20 6.03 -3.75
CA VAL A 42 -2.86 6.31 -3.16
C VAL A 42 -2.81 5.87 -1.69
N GLN A 43 -3.82 6.21 -0.89
CA GLN A 43 -3.88 5.81 0.52
C GLN A 43 -3.90 4.28 0.69
N ARG A 44 -4.52 3.54 -0.24
CA ARG A 44 -4.52 2.07 -0.21
C ARG A 44 -3.15 1.51 -0.56
N CYS A 45 -2.52 2.05 -1.61
CA CYS A 45 -1.16 1.67 -2.00
C CYS A 45 -0.18 1.86 -0.83
N GLN A 46 -0.23 3.02 -0.16
CA GLN A 46 0.63 3.30 0.99
C GLN A 46 0.44 2.28 2.12
N LYS A 47 -0.82 1.99 2.49
CA LYS A 47 -1.11 0.98 3.53
C LYS A 47 -0.59 -0.41 3.18
N ALA A 48 -0.70 -0.82 1.91
CA ALA A 48 -0.18 -2.10 1.46
C ALA A 48 1.36 -2.15 1.56
N LEU A 49 2.04 -1.08 1.13
CA LEU A 49 3.50 -0.96 1.23
C LEU A 49 3.97 -0.94 2.69
N ASP A 50 3.28 -0.21 3.57
CA ASP A 50 3.61 -0.16 5.00
C ASP A 50 3.48 -1.55 5.65
N GLY A 51 2.43 -2.28 5.29
CA GLY A 51 2.24 -3.66 5.76
C GLY A 51 3.35 -4.61 5.27
N ALA A 52 3.73 -4.50 3.99
CA ALA A 52 4.84 -5.28 3.43
C ALA A 52 6.17 -4.94 4.12
N ARG A 53 6.44 -3.65 4.33
CA ARG A 53 7.64 -3.17 5.03
C ARG A 53 7.71 -3.73 6.46
N LEU A 54 6.61 -3.64 7.22
CA LEU A 54 6.56 -4.19 8.58
C LEU A 54 6.84 -5.69 8.60
N LYS A 55 6.32 -6.42 7.61
CA LYS A 55 6.55 -7.86 7.50
C LYS A 55 8.01 -8.19 7.22
N ILE A 56 8.66 -7.43 6.34
CA ILE A 56 10.10 -7.54 6.08
C ILE A 56 10.90 -7.25 7.36
N GLU A 57 10.58 -6.16 8.06
CA GLU A 57 11.27 -5.80 9.31
C GLU A 57 11.16 -6.89 10.39
N GLN A 58 9.99 -7.52 10.54
CA GLN A 58 9.80 -8.66 11.45
C GLN A 58 10.68 -9.85 11.05
N LEU A 59 10.65 -10.24 9.77
CA LEU A 59 11.44 -11.37 9.27
C LEU A 59 12.96 -11.14 9.38
N THR A 60 13.42 -9.90 9.23
CA THR A 60 14.84 -9.55 9.41
C THR A 60 15.24 -9.55 10.87
N LYS A 61 14.40 -9.02 11.77
CA LYS A 61 14.66 -9.07 13.23
C LYS A 61 14.65 -10.50 13.77
N ASP A 62 13.78 -11.36 13.27
CA ASP A 62 13.75 -12.79 13.62
C ASP A 62 15.03 -13.51 13.17
N GLN A 63 15.65 -13.08 12.07
CA GLN A 63 16.94 -13.60 11.60
C GLN A 63 18.13 -13.09 12.45
N ASP A 64 18.11 -11.82 12.87
CA ASP A 64 19.12 -11.23 13.77
C ASP A 64 19.01 -11.77 15.22
N ASN A 65 17.83 -12.24 15.63
CA ASN A 65 17.60 -12.81 16.98
C ASN A 65 17.84 -14.33 17.06
N GLN A 66 18.65 -14.90 16.18
CA GLN A 66 19.30 -16.20 16.41
C GLN A 66 20.50 -16.12 17.37
N LEU A 67 20.47 -15.21 18.35
CA LEU A 67 21.30 -15.35 19.54
C LEU A 67 20.74 -16.54 20.34
N THR A 68 21.35 -17.70 20.13
CA THR A 68 21.22 -18.87 20.99
C THR A 68 21.59 -18.46 22.41
N SER A 69 20.62 -18.07 23.23
CA SER A 69 20.77 -18.20 24.68
C SER A 69 20.54 -19.67 25.01
N GLN A 70 21.61 -20.45 25.03
CA GLN A 70 21.56 -21.71 25.76
C GLN A 70 21.34 -21.40 27.24
N PRO A 71 20.52 -22.18 27.96
CA PRO A 71 20.32 -21.96 29.39
C PRO A 71 21.67 -22.06 30.11
N LEU A 72 22.00 -21.06 30.92
CA LEU A 72 23.03 -21.22 31.94
C LEU A 72 22.46 -22.14 33.02
N GLU A 73 22.81 -23.43 32.93
CA GLU A 73 22.72 -24.33 34.07
C GLU A 73 23.80 -23.91 35.07
N LEU A 74 23.38 -23.36 36.21
CA LEU A 74 24.16 -23.27 37.44
C LEU A 74 23.56 -24.25 38.45
#